data_AF-A0AAW2FIQ7-F1
#
_entry.id   AF-A0AAW2FIQ7-F1
#
_cell.length_a   1.000
_cell.length_b   1.000
_cell.length_c   1.000
_cell.angle_alpha   90.00
_cell.angle_beta   90.00
_cell.angle_gamma   90.00
#
_symmetry.space_group_name_H-M   'P 1'
#
loop_
_entity.id
_entity.type
_entity.pdbx_description
1 polymer ?
#
loop_
_entity_poly.entity_id
_entity_poly.type
_entity_poly.pdbx_seq_one_letter_code
_entity_poly.pdbx_strand_id
1 'polypeptide(L)'
;MTMTLPLLPPDMFQEALLIIQTEADRLSNEYPDILQFMSYLRLTWLNMASKISTYHCSARTNNIVESFHNIAAQKLGITNINVWTFLDKLSHLIMDQELDLRRLNNGVKPRRFRKRATIELDRKIITAQENLTNSR
;
A
#
# COMPACT_ATOMS: atom_id res chain seq x y z
N MET A 1 6.92 -11.03 10.19
CA MET A 1 7.86 -9.92 10.47
C MET A 1 8.04 -9.00 9.26
N THR A 2 8.06 -9.50 8.02
CA THR A 2 8.26 -8.67 6.82
C THR A 2 7.06 -7.79 6.45
N MET A 3 5.83 -8.25 6.69
CA MET A 3 4.61 -7.46 6.44
C MET A 3 4.51 -6.17 7.28
N THR A 4 5.27 -6.05 8.38
CA THR A 4 5.30 -4.85 9.21
C THR A 4 6.40 -3.86 8.80
N LEU A 5 7.31 -4.25 7.90
CA LEU A 5 8.40 -3.39 7.43
C LEU A 5 7.87 -2.07 6.81
N PRO A 6 6.80 -2.07 5.99
CA PRO A 6 6.21 -0.84 5.48
C PRO A 6 5.62 0.08 6.55
N LEU A 7 5.40 -0.39 7.78
CA LEU A 7 4.89 0.47 8.85
C LEU A 7 5.99 1.30 9.52
N LEU A 8 7.25 1.00 9.24
CA LEU A 8 8.39 1.68 9.83
C LEU A 8 8.74 2.99 9.09
N PRO A 9 9.35 3.96 9.77
CA PRO A 9 10.08 5.03 9.13
C PRO A 9 11.12 4.49 8.12
N PRO A 10 11.33 5.14 6.96
CA PRO A 10 12.27 4.65 5.94
C PRO A 10 13.70 4.41 6.46
N ASP A 11 14.16 5.25 7.39
CA ASP A 11 15.48 5.20 8.02
C ASP A 11 15.68 3.96 8.93
N MET A 12 14.58 3.36 9.41
CA MET A 12 14.63 2.15 10.24
C MET A 12 14.59 0.84 9.43
N PHE A 13 14.45 0.89 8.10
CA PHE A 13 14.34 -0.32 7.27
C PHE A 13 15.59 -1.19 7.35
N GLN A 14 16.77 -0.58 7.36
CA GLN A 14 18.04 -1.33 7.39
C GLN A 14 18.17 -2.15 8.68
N GLU A 15 17.91 -1.53 9.83
CA GLU A 15 17.94 -2.19 11.13
C GLU A 15 16.90 -3.32 11.22
N ALA A 16 15.67 -3.05 10.78
CA ALA A 16 14.62 -4.06 10.77
C ALA A 16 14.95 -5.25 9.85
N LEU A 17 15.57 -5.01 8.69
CA LEU A 17 16.01 -6.08 7.80
C LEU A 17 17.13 -6.94 8.39
N LEU A 18 18.01 -6.38 9.22
CA LEU A 18 19.02 -7.17 9.96
C LEU A 18 18.36 -8.12 10.97
N ILE A 19 17.34 -7.63 11.68
CA ILE A 19 16.56 -8.46 12.62
C ILE A 19 15.86 -9.61 11.87
N ILE A 20 15.21 -9.30 10.74
CA ILE A 20 14.54 -10.31 9.92
C ILE A 20 15.55 -11.31 9.32
N GLN A 21 16.73 -10.85 8.89
CA GLN A 21 17.79 -11.70 8.37
C GLN A 21 18.25 -12.73 9.40
N THR A 22 18.42 -12.30 10.65
CA THR A 22 18.83 -13.19 11.76
C THR A 22 17.85 -14.36 11.92
N GLU A 23 16.54 -14.08 11.85
CA GLU A 23 15.52 -15.12 11.91
C GLU A 23 15.49 -15.98 10.63
N ALA A 24 15.70 -15.37 9.46
CA ALA A 24 15.77 -16.08 8.19
C ALA A 24 16.94 -17.07 8.14
N ASP A 25 18.11 -16.68 8.65
CA ASP A 25 19.31 -17.54 8.72
C ASP A 25 19.08 -18.75 9.65
N ARG A 26 18.29 -18.57 10.70
CA ARG A 26 17.90 -19.67 11.59
C ARG A 26 17.00 -20.69 10.89
N LEU A 27 16.11 -20.22 10.01
CA LEU A 27 15.14 -21.03 9.29
C LEU A 27 15.68 -21.58 7.95
N SER A 28 16.81 -21.08 7.46
CA SER A 28 17.29 -21.38 6.11
C SER A 28 17.69 -22.84 5.90
N ASN A 29 17.99 -23.57 6.97
CA ASN A 29 18.29 -25.00 6.87
C ASN A 29 17.05 -25.82 6.47
N GLU A 30 15.87 -25.41 6.90
CA GLU A 30 14.59 -26.06 6.58
C GLU A 30 13.95 -25.42 5.34
N TYR A 31 14.10 -24.09 5.19
CA TYR A 31 13.49 -23.29 4.13
C TYR A 31 14.55 -22.43 3.41
N PRO A 32 15.39 -23.00 2.54
CA PRO A 32 16.51 -22.28 1.92
C PRO A 32 16.07 -21.08 1.06
N ASP A 33 14.89 -21.14 0.45
CA ASP A 33 14.33 -20.06 -0.39
C ASP A 33 14.11 -18.75 0.39
N ILE A 34 14.07 -18.80 1.73
CA ILE A 34 13.95 -17.60 2.57
C ILE A 34 15.11 -16.64 2.36
N LEU A 35 16.31 -17.15 2.01
CA LEU A 35 17.49 -16.31 1.74
C LEU A 35 17.37 -15.58 0.39
N GLN A 36 16.71 -16.20 -0.59
CA GLN A 36 16.39 -15.53 -1.85
C GLN A 36 15.36 -14.42 -1.62
N PHE A 37 14.35 -14.69 -0.81
CA PHE A 37 13.37 -13.67 -0.42
C PHE A 37 14.01 -12.51 0.36
N MET A 38 14.93 -12.80 1.28
CA MET A 38 15.69 -11.75 1.97
C MET A 38 16.56 -10.93 1.01
N SER A 39 17.14 -11.57 0.00
CA SER A 39 17.90 -10.86 -1.03
C SER A 39 17.03 -9.92 -1.85
N TYR A 40 15.81 -10.34 -2.20
CA TYR A 40 14.81 -9.47 -2.81
C TYR A 40 14.49 -8.26 -1.93
N LEU A 41 14.21 -8.45 -0.64
CA LEU A 41 13.91 -7.36 0.29
C LEU A 41 15.05 -6.34 0.40
N ARG A 42 16.30 -6.80 0.51
CA ARG A 42 17.47 -5.90 0.56
C ARG A 42 17.68 -5.17 -0.76
N LEU A 43 17.63 -5.87 -1.90
CA LEU A 43 17.94 -5.26 -3.19
C LEU A 43 16.81 -4.37 -3.73
N THR A 44 15.57 -4.65 -3.33
CA THR A 44 14.38 -3.98 -3.88
C THR A 44 13.75 -3.06 -2.86
N TRP A 45 13.37 -3.58 -1.68
CA TRP A 45 12.58 -2.82 -0.73
C TRP A 45 13.42 -1.78 0.03
N LEU A 46 14.64 -2.11 0.43
CA LEU A 46 15.53 -1.14 1.09
C LEU A 46 15.83 0.06 0.18
N ASN A 47 16.15 -0.20 -1.10
CA ASN A 47 16.40 0.85 -2.10
C ASN A 47 15.17 1.71 -2.42
N MET A 48 13.97 1.24 -2.05
CA MET A 48 12.70 1.94 -2.25
C MET A 48 11.98 2.24 -0.92
N ALA A 49 12.70 2.27 0.20
CA ALA A 49 12.12 2.41 1.53
C ALA A 49 11.21 3.65 1.66
N SER A 50 11.61 4.78 1.08
CA SER A 50 10.82 6.02 1.08
C SER A 50 9.50 5.91 0.31
N LYS A 51 9.40 5.02 -0.69
CA LYS A 51 8.19 4.79 -1.48
C LYS A 51 7.30 3.71 -0.88
N ILE A 52 7.91 2.73 -0.21
CA ILE A 52 7.20 1.58 0.37
C ILE A 52 6.71 1.90 1.78
N SER A 53 7.40 2.77 2.51
CA SER A 53 6.97 3.18 3.84
C SER A 53 5.58 3.83 3.79
N THR A 54 4.75 3.35 4.69
CA THR A 54 3.41 3.83 5.02
C THR A 54 3.39 4.44 6.42
N TYR A 55 4.56 4.83 6.93
CA TYR A 55 4.70 5.55 8.19
C TYR A 55 3.89 6.86 8.13
N HIS A 56 3.04 7.07 9.14
CA HIS A 56 2.03 8.14 9.16
C HIS A 56 1.07 8.20 7.95
N CYS A 57 1.02 7.16 7.11
CA CYS A 57 0.07 7.10 6.01
C CYS A 57 -1.25 6.48 6.46
N SER A 58 -2.36 7.14 6.15
CA SER A 58 -3.72 6.61 6.42
C SER A 58 -4.15 5.52 5.43
N ALA A 59 -3.41 5.34 4.33
CA ALA A 59 -3.60 4.32 3.32
C ALA A 59 -2.38 3.38 3.32
N ARG A 60 -2.50 2.24 4.00
CA ARG A 60 -1.38 1.32 4.26
C ARG A 60 -1.40 0.05 3.42
N THR A 61 -2.46 -0.15 2.65
CA THR A 61 -2.63 -1.29 1.75
C THR A 61 -2.77 -0.79 0.32
N ASN A 62 -2.40 -1.64 -0.61
CA ASN A 62 -2.63 -1.42 -2.03
C ASN A 62 -4.13 -1.51 -2.42
N ASN A 63 -5.04 -1.77 -1.46
CA ASN A 63 -6.48 -1.90 -1.71
C ASN A 63 -7.07 -0.75 -2.54
N ILE A 64 -6.56 0.48 -2.38
CA ILE A 64 -7.01 1.63 -3.19
C ILE A 64 -6.61 1.44 -4.65
N VAL A 65 -5.36 1.04 -4.88
CA VAL A 65 -4.79 0.80 -6.21
C VAL A 65 -5.44 -0.41 -6.87
N GLU A 66 -5.58 -1.52 -6.13
CA GLU A 66 -6.28 -2.72 -6.61
C GLU A 66 -7.75 -2.43 -6.94
N SER A 67 -8.45 -1.71 -6.06
CA SER A 67 -9.84 -1.30 -6.32
C SER A 67 -9.94 -0.39 -7.53
N PHE A 68 -8.98 0.53 -7.72
CA PHE A 68 -8.93 1.37 -8.91
C PHE A 68 -8.75 0.54 -10.17
N HIS A 69 -7.74 -0.35 -10.20
CA HIS A 69 -7.49 -1.20 -11.36
C HIS A 69 -8.67 -2.13 -11.67
N ASN A 70 -9.34 -2.68 -10.65
CA ASN A 70 -10.53 -3.49 -10.85
C ASN A 70 -11.67 -2.68 -11.50
N ILE A 71 -11.98 -1.49 -10.98
CA ILE A 71 -13.01 -0.61 -11.55
C ILE A 71 -12.63 -0.18 -12.97
N ALA A 72 -11.36 0.20 -13.17
CA ALA A 72 -10.85 0.61 -14.47
C ALA A 72 -10.95 -0.53 -15.49
N ALA A 73 -10.55 -1.74 -15.14
CA ALA A 73 -10.67 -2.91 -16.01
C ALA A 73 -12.13 -3.21 -16.38
N GLN A 74 -13.05 -3.10 -15.42
CA GLN A 74 -14.49 -3.28 -15.67
C GLN A 74 -15.05 -2.20 -16.62
N LYS A 75 -14.69 -0.94 -16.41
CA LYS A 75 -15.20 0.19 -17.21
C LYS A 75 -14.58 0.23 -18.60
N LEU A 76 -13.27 0.06 -18.69
CA LEU A 76 -12.54 0.06 -19.96
C LEU A 76 -12.87 -1.21 -20.75
N GLY A 77 -13.10 -2.34 -20.10
CA GLY A 77 -13.30 -3.65 -20.73
C GLY A 77 -11.97 -4.35 -21.00
N ILE A 78 -11.98 -5.68 -20.93
CA ILE A 78 -10.77 -6.49 -20.77
C ILE A 78 -10.36 -7.21 -22.07
N THR A 79 -11.24 -7.27 -23.09
CA THR A 79 -11.02 -8.05 -24.32
C THR A 79 -11.53 -7.34 -25.57
N ASN A 80 -10.73 -7.41 -26.65
CA ASN A 80 -11.07 -7.02 -28.04
C ASN A 80 -11.68 -5.63 -28.23
N ILE A 81 -11.15 -4.62 -27.55
CA ILE A 81 -11.58 -3.23 -27.72
C ILE A 81 -10.66 -2.51 -28.70
N ASN A 82 -11.26 -1.87 -29.71
CA ASN A 82 -10.52 -1.01 -30.63
C ASN A 82 -10.12 0.30 -29.93
N VAL A 83 -9.10 0.98 -30.46
CA VAL A 83 -8.52 2.18 -29.84
C VAL A 83 -9.53 3.30 -29.61
N TRP A 84 -10.50 3.48 -30.51
CA TRP A 84 -11.49 4.55 -30.40
C TRP A 84 -12.47 4.30 -29.26
N THR A 85 -12.96 3.07 -29.14
CA THR A 85 -13.83 2.65 -28.03
C THR A 85 -13.07 2.69 -26.70
N PHE A 86 -11.78 2.38 -26.69
CA PHE A 86 -10.94 2.56 -25.50
C PHE A 86 -10.84 4.02 -25.08
N LEU A 87 -10.54 4.92 -26.02
CA LEU A 87 -10.41 6.36 -25.75
C LEU A 87 -11.71 6.98 -25.24
N ASP A 88 -12.84 6.59 -25.83
CA ASP A 88 -14.17 7.04 -25.39
C ASP A 88 -14.46 6.62 -23.93
N LYS A 89 -14.25 5.34 -23.61
CA LYS A 89 -14.42 4.82 -22.24
C LYS A 89 -13.45 5.44 -21.24
N LEU A 90 -12.20 5.69 -21.66
CA LEU A 90 -11.21 6.37 -20.83
C LEU A 90 -11.64 7.82 -20.54
N SER A 91 -12.14 8.54 -21.54
CA SER A 91 -12.70 9.89 -21.37
C SER A 91 -13.84 9.90 -20.34
N HIS A 92 -14.77 8.95 -20.44
CA HIS A 92 -15.84 8.79 -19.45
C HIS A 92 -15.33 8.48 -18.04
N LEU A 93 -14.34 7.59 -17.91
CA LEU A 93 -13.73 7.28 -16.62
C LEU A 93 -13.09 8.53 -15.98
N ILE A 94 -12.35 9.32 -16.76
CA ILE A 94 -11.73 10.57 -16.31
C ILE A 94 -12.80 11.55 -15.84
N MET A 95 -13.84 11.77 -16.64
CA MET A 95 -14.94 12.68 -16.32
C MET A 95 -15.64 12.29 -15.01
N ASP A 96 -15.89 11.00 -14.78
CA ASP A 96 -16.46 10.50 -13.52
C ASP A 96 -15.57 10.84 -12.31
N GLN A 97 -14.25 10.65 -12.44
CA GLN A 97 -13.33 10.98 -11.35
C GLN A 97 -13.26 12.50 -11.09
N GLU A 98 -13.28 13.32 -12.14
CA GLU A 98 -13.34 14.77 -11.99
C GLU A 98 -14.61 15.24 -11.27
N LEU A 99 -15.76 14.66 -11.60
CA LEU A 99 -17.02 14.96 -10.92
C LEU A 99 -16.97 14.57 -9.44
N ASP A 100 -16.41 13.41 -9.11
CA ASP A 100 -16.24 12.99 -7.71
C ASP A 100 -15.27 13.91 -6.94
N LEU A 101 -14.19 14.39 -7.58
CA LEU A 101 -13.30 15.39 -7.00
C LEU A 101 -14.02 16.72 -6.75
N ARG A 102 -14.81 17.20 -7.72
CA ARG A 102 -15.62 18.42 -7.54
C ARG A 102 -16.63 18.27 -6.41
N ARG A 103 -17.29 17.11 -6.29
CA ARG A 103 -18.21 16.80 -5.17
C ARG A 103 -17.49 16.86 -3.82
N LEU A 104 -16.31 16.24 -3.73
CA LEU A 104 -15.46 16.27 -2.53
C LEU A 104 -15.06 17.69 -2.14
N ASN A 105 -14.65 18.51 -3.11
CA ASN A 105 -14.30 19.91 -2.89
C ASN A 105 -15.50 20.74 -2.39
N ASN A 106 -16.70 20.37 -2.81
CA ASN A 106 -17.95 20.98 -2.35
C ASN A 106 -18.48 20.36 -1.04
N GLY A 107 -17.69 19.55 -0.34
CA GLY A 107 -18.04 18.94 0.95
C GLY A 107 -19.01 17.75 0.85
N VAL A 108 -19.41 17.35 -0.36
CA VAL A 108 -20.23 16.17 -0.59
C VAL A 108 -19.31 14.95 -0.55
N LYS A 109 -19.60 13.98 0.33
CA LYS A 109 -18.83 12.73 0.42
C LYS A 109 -19.44 11.68 -0.53
N PRO A 110 -18.81 11.36 -1.66
CA PRO A 110 -19.34 10.39 -2.62
C PRO A 110 -19.18 8.93 -2.14
N ARG A 111 -18.40 8.69 -1.08
CA ARG A 111 -18.10 7.33 -0.59
C ARG A 111 -18.58 7.10 0.84
N ARG A 112 -18.82 5.82 1.15
CA ARG A 112 -19.36 5.32 2.41
C ARG A 112 -18.49 5.71 3.61
N PHE A 113 -19.13 5.97 4.75
CA PHE A 113 -18.43 6.23 6.01
C PHE A 113 -17.54 5.06 6.44
N ARG A 114 -16.36 5.38 6.97
CA ARG A 114 -15.48 4.39 7.60
C ARG A 114 -16.19 3.81 8.84
N LYS A 115 -16.10 2.49 9.02
CA LYS A 115 -16.62 1.81 10.21
C LYS A 115 -15.79 2.21 11.44
N ARG A 116 -16.43 2.34 12.61
CA ARG A 116 -15.76 2.69 13.88
C ARG A 116 -14.57 1.76 14.19
N ALA A 117 -14.73 0.46 13.99
CA ALA A 117 -13.68 -0.53 14.22
C ALA A 117 -12.41 -0.27 13.37
N THR A 118 -12.58 0.17 12.11
CA THR A 118 -11.46 0.51 11.23
C THR A 118 -10.71 1.75 11.72
N ILE A 119 -11.44 2.76 12.20
CA ILE A 119 -10.84 3.98 12.76
C ILE A 119 -10.04 3.65 14.02
N GLU A 120 -10.57 2.78 14.88
CA GLU A 120 -9.88 2.37 16.10
C GLU A 120 -8.60 1.60 15.81
N LEU A 121 -8.61 0.73 14.81
CA LEU A 121 -7.41 0.01 14.38
C LEU A 121 -6.35 0.95 13.79
N ASP A 122 -6.78 1.93 12.98
CA ASP A 122 -5.89 2.98 12.46
C ASP A 122 -5.20 3.75 13.58
N ARG A 123 -5.94 4.11 14.65
CA ARG A 123 -5.38 4.79 15.83
C ARG A 123 -4.34 3.94 16.53
N LYS A 124 -4.61 2.64 16.75
CA LYS A 124 -3.64 1.72 17.37
C LYS A 124 -2.33 1.65 16.60
N ILE A 125 -2.39 1.61 15.26
CA ILE A 125 -1.20 1.60 14.42
C ILE A 125 -0.41 2.90 14.57
N ILE A 126 -1.09 4.05 14.55
CA ILE A 126 -0.45 5.37 14.74
C ILE A 126 0.24 5.44 16.10
N THR A 127 -0.45 5.05 17.18
CA THR A 127 0.15 5.05 18.52
C THR A 127 1.37 4.12 18.61
N ALA A 128 1.32 2.93 17.99
CA ALA A 128 2.48 2.04 17.95
C ALA A 128 3.66 2.65 17.17
N GLN A 129 3.38 3.33 16.06
CA GLN A 129 4.36 4.04 15.25
C GLN A 129 5.02 5.21 16.00
N GLU A 130 4.25 5.94 16.80
CA GLU A 130 4.73 7.03 17.65
C GLU A 130 5.56 6.51 18.84
N ASN A 131 5.14 5.41 19.47
CA ASN A 131 5.89 4.81 20.56
C ASN A 131 7.27 4.31 20.10
N LEU A 132 7.34 3.78 18.87
CA LEU A 132 8.58 3.29 18.29
C LEU A 132 9.63 4.40 18.13
N THR A 133 9.24 5.59 17.67
CA THR A 133 10.17 6.71 17.46
C THR A 133 10.47 7.49 18.74
N ASN A 134 9.56 7.46 19.73
CA ASN A 134 9.74 8.17 21.00
C ASN A 134 10.47 7.37 22.09
N SER A 135 10.97 6.16 21.78
CA SER A 135 11.76 5.30 22.69
C SER A 135 11.20 5.22 24.13
N ARG A 136 9.97 4.76 24.27
CA ARG A 136 9.44 4.25 25.56
C ARG A 136 9.44 2.73 25.59
#